data_AF-A0A8H5ZI88-F1
#
_entry.id   AF-A0A8H5ZI88-F1
#
_cell.length_a   1.000
_cell.length_b   1.000
_cell.length_c   1.000
_cell.angle_alpha   90.00
_cell.angle_beta   90.00
_cell.angle_gamma   90.00
#
_symmetry.space_group_name_H-M   'P 1'
#
loop_
_entity.id
_entity.type
_entity.pdbx_description
1 polymer ?
#
loop_
_entity_poly.entity_id
_entity_poly.type
_entity_poly.pdbx_seq_one_letter_code
_entity_poly.pdbx_strand_id
1 'polypeptide(L)'
;MDEACQILNVGPGKMGNIELEAVTERFKRLFDLNDPKKGGSFYLQSKILRARERIEREVQGHQRVAEREKELREGFKPKFTKED
;
A
#
# COMPACT_ATOMS: atom_id res chain seq x y z
N MET A 1 -3.24 -1.58 11.19
CA MET A 1 -2.51 -2.06 10.01
C MET A 1 -2.73 -3.54 9.81
N ASP A 2 -2.70 -4.27 10.92
CA ASP A 2 -2.93 -5.71 11.02
C ASP A 2 -4.16 -6.21 10.26
N GLU A 3 -5.31 -5.54 10.37
CA GLU A 3 -6.53 -5.94 9.64
C GLU A 3 -6.33 -5.89 8.12
N ALA A 4 -5.66 -4.85 7.59
CA ALA A 4 -5.44 -4.72 6.15
C ALA A 4 -4.49 -5.82 5.62
N CYS A 5 -3.44 -6.12 6.40
CA CYS A 5 -2.51 -7.20 6.14
C CYS A 5 -3.21 -8.57 6.16
N GLN A 6 -4.11 -8.79 7.11
CA GLN A 6 -4.93 -10.01 7.20
C GLN A 6 -5.90 -10.14 6.02
N ILE A 7 -6.61 -9.06 5.65
CA ILE A 7 -7.56 -9.06 4.53
C ILE A 7 -6.88 -9.46 3.21
N LEU A 8 -5.68 -8.93 2.94
CA LEU A 8 -4.94 -9.24 1.72
C LEU A 8 -4.01 -10.46 1.85
N ASN A 9 -3.97 -11.09 3.02
CA ASN A 9 -3.05 -12.17 3.36
C ASN A 9 -1.60 -11.83 2.95
N VAL A 10 -1.17 -10.65 3.36
CA VAL A 10 0.19 -10.14 3.18
C VAL A 10 0.76 -9.85 4.56
N GLY A 11 1.91 -10.46 4.87
CA GLY A 11 2.62 -10.20 6.11
C GLY A 11 3.76 -9.21 5.90
N PRO A 12 4.34 -8.67 6.99
CA PRO A 12 5.69 -8.11 6.90
C PRO A 12 6.60 -9.22 6.37
N GLY A 13 7.26 -8.99 5.23
CA GLY A 13 8.21 -9.94 4.66
C GLY A 13 9.39 -10.19 5.60
N LYS A 14 10.39 -10.95 5.13
CA LYS A 14 11.59 -11.34 5.90
C LYS A 14 12.37 -10.18 6.54
N MET A 15 12.07 -8.93 6.17
CA MET A 15 12.72 -7.71 6.66
C MET A 15 11.75 -6.71 7.33
N GLY A 16 10.49 -7.07 7.59
CA GLY A 16 9.50 -6.09 8.08
C GLY A 16 8.85 -5.24 6.98
N ASN A 17 9.30 -5.38 5.73
CA ASN A 17 8.78 -4.65 4.58
C ASN A 17 7.60 -5.39 3.94
N ILE A 18 6.58 -4.64 3.55
CA ILE A 18 5.46 -5.16 2.76
C ILE A 18 5.86 -5.10 1.28
N GLU A 19 5.85 -6.25 0.61
CA GLU A 19 6.10 -6.34 -0.84
C GLU A 19 4.89 -5.82 -1.62
N LEU A 20 5.00 -4.64 -2.25
CA LEU A 20 3.91 -4.00 -2.99
C LEU A 20 3.40 -4.84 -4.17
N GLU A 21 4.26 -5.66 -4.78
CA GLU A 21 3.87 -6.59 -5.84
C GLU A 21 2.90 -7.65 -5.30
N ALA A 22 3.23 -8.26 -4.15
CA ALA A 22 2.36 -9.24 -3.49
C ALA A 22 1.02 -8.62 -3.08
N VAL A 23 1.02 -7.39 -2.58
CA VAL A 23 -0.21 -6.62 -2.26
C VAL A 23 -1.07 -6.46 -3.51
N THR A 24 -0.47 -6.07 -4.63
CA THR A 24 -1.16 -5.83 -5.90
C THR A 24 -1.77 -7.11 -6.46
N GLU A 25 -1.00 -8.21 -6.47
CA GLU A 25 -1.46 -9.52 -6.94
C GLU A 25 -2.63 -10.04 -6.08
N ARG A 26 -2.48 -9.99 -4.75
CA ARG A 26 -3.52 -10.42 -3.80
C ARG A 26 -4.77 -9.58 -3.91
N PHE A 27 -4.62 -8.26 -3.99
CA PHE A 27 -5.73 -7.34 -4.22
C PHE A 27 -6.50 -7.71 -5.48
N LYS A 28 -5.82 -7.82 -6.64
CA LYS A 28 -6.48 -8.09 -7.93
C LYS A 28 -7.29 -9.39 -7.86
N ARG A 29 -6.68 -10.48 -7.37
CA ARG A 29 -7.35 -11.77 -7.23
C ARG A 29 -8.58 -11.69 -6.32
N LEU A 30 -8.44 -11.12 -5.12
CA LEU A 30 -9.53 -11.08 -4.15
C LEU A 30 -10.65 -10.12 -4.59
N PHE A 31 -10.30 -9.00 -5.21
CA PHE A 31 -11.25 -8.00 -5.70
C PHE A 31 -12.10 -8.55 -6.85
N ASP A 32 -11.49 -9.26 -7.80
CA ASP A 32 -12.18 -9.89 -8.93
C ASP A 32 -13.09 -11.05 -8.49
N LEU A 33 -12.64 -11.86 -7.52
CA LEU A 33 -13.45 -12.95 -6.96
C LEU A 33 -14.67 -12.46 -6.17
N ASN A 34 -14.61 -11.23 -5.64
CA ASN A 34 -15.71 -10.63 -4.88
C ASN A 34 -16.54 -9.63 -5.69
N ASP A 35 -16.43 -9.64 -7.02
CA ASP A 35 -17.24 -8.79 -7.90
C ASP A 35 -18.75 -9.03 -7.69
N PRO A 36 -19.52 -8.04 -7.23
CA PRO A 36 -20.97 -8.16 -7.01
C PRO A 36 -21.73 -8.56 -8.27
N LYS A 37 -21.22 -8.19 -9.45
CA LYS A 37 -21.83 -8.55 -10.75
C LYS A 37 -21.71 -10.03 -11.07
N LYS A 38 -20.80 -10.74 -10.39
CA LYS A 38 -20.53 -12.17 -10.54
C LYS A 38 -20.99 -12.99 -9.32
N GLY A 39 -21.87 -12.42 -8.50
CA GLY A 39 -22.37 -13.06 -7.28
C GLY A 39 -21.45 -12.90 -6.05
N GLY A 40 -20.42 -12.06 -6.13
CA GLY A 40 -19.59 -11.68 -5.00
C GLY A 40 -20.28 -10.70 -4.04
N SER A 41 -19.60 -10.35 -2.95
CA SER A 41 -20.12 -9.40 -1.96
C SER A 41 -19.52 -8.01 -2.13
N PHE A 42 -20.37 -7.01 -2.35
CA PHE A 42 -19.95 -5.61 -2.40
C PHE A 42 -19.25 -5.16 -1.11
N TYR A 43 -19.72 -5.67 0.03
CA TYR A 43 -19.10 -5.38 1.32
C TYR A 43 -17.67 -5.92 1.38
N LEU A 44 -17.45 -7.18 0.99
CA LEU A 44 -16.13 -7.79 1.00
C LEU A 44 -15.20 -7.13 -0.02
N GLN A 45 -15.69 -6.87 -1.24
CA GLN A 45 -14.94 -6.13 -2.25
C GLN A 45 -14.51 -4.75 -1.75
N SER A 46 -15.41 -4.03 -1.08
CA SER A 46 -15.10 -2.73 -0.47
C SER A 46 -14.04 -2.85 0.63
N LYS A 47 -14.10 -3.89 1.47
CA LYS A 47 -13.08 -4.15 2.50
C LYS A 47 -11.71 -4.44 1.89
N ILE A 48 -11.66 -5.21 0.81
CA ILE A 48 -10.43 -5.51 0.05
C ILE A 48 -9.81 -4.22 -0.52
N LEU A 49 -10.63 -3.32 -1.09
CA LEU A 49 -10.18 -2.02 -1.57
C LEU A 49 -9.58 -1.17 -0.44
N ARG A 50 -10.28 -1.05 0.69
CA ARG A 50 -9.80 -0.28 1.84
C ARG A 50 -8.52 -0.86 2.43
N ALA A 51 -8.36 -2.17 2.44
CA ALA A 51 -7.13 -2.83 2.88
C ALA A 51 -5.94 -2.43 2.00
N ARG A 52 -6.09 -2.44 0.67
CA ARG A 52 -5.03 -2.00 -0.26
C ARG A 52 -4.65 -0.54 -0.03
N GLU A 53 -5.65 0.36 0.01
CA GLU A 53 -5.43 1.80 0.23
C GLU A 53 -4.70 2.07 1.55
N ARG A 54 -5.04 1.32 2.61
CA ARG A 54 -4.40 1.47 3.92
C ARG A 54 -2.92 1.09 3.84
N ILE A 55 -2.59 -0.04 3.22
CA ILE A 55 -1.21 -0.51 3.04
C ILE A 55 -0.39 0.47 2.19
N GLU A 56 -0.92 0.88 1.03
CA GLU A 56 -0.23 1.81 0.11
C GLU A 56 0.12 3.13 0.80
N ARG A 57 -0.80 3.68 1.59
CA ARG A 57 -0.57 4.93 2.34
C ARG A 57 0.60 4.82 3.32
N GLU A 58 0.77 3.67 3.96
CA GLU A 58 1.84 3.47 4.94
C GLU A 58 3.19 3.26 4.27
N VAL A 59 3.23 2.49 3.19
CA VAL A 59 4.45 2.31 2.40
C VAL A 59 4.91 3.67 1.87
N GLN A 60 4.00 4.49 1.33
CA GLN A 60 4.32 5.86 0.91
C GLN A 60 4.74 6.74 2.10
N GLY A 61 4.11 6.60 3.26
CA GLY A 61 4.50 7.32 4.49
C GLY A 61 5.94 6.99 4.91
N HIS A 62 6.30 5.71 4.96
CA HIS A 62 7.64 5.26 5.28
C HIS A 62 8.68 5.71 4.23
N GLN A 63 8.35 5.66 2.94
CA GLN A 63 9.21 6.16 1.88
C GLN A 63 9.50 7.66 2.04
N ARG A 64 8.48 8.48 2.31
CA ARG A 64 8.65 9.92 2.53
C ARG A 64 9.50 10.24 3.77
N VAL A 65 9.33 9.47 4.85
CA VAL A 65 10.15 9.63 6.06
C VAL A 65 11.59 9.26 5.76
N ALA A 66 11.83 8.11 5.10
CA ALA A 66 13.17 7.67 4.72
C ALA A 66 13.87 8.65 3.75
N GLU A 67 13.15 9.21 2.78
CA GLU A 67 13.64 10.26 1.88
C GLU A 67 14.04 11.52 2.67
N ARG A 68 13.18 11.99 3.58
CA ARG A 68 13.46 13.15 4.42
C ARG A 68 14.67 12.92 5.33
N GLU A 69 14.79 11.75 5.95
CA GLU A 69 15.96 11.39 6.77
C GLU A 69 17.24 11.36 5.94
N LYS A 70 17.17 10.83 4.72
CA LYS A 70 18.29 10.84 3.78
C LYS A 70 18.68 12.27 3.38
N GLU A 71 17.72 13.13 3.08
CA GLU A 71 17.95 14.55 2.79
C GLU A 71 18.61 15.29 3.98
N LEU A 72 18.15 15.03 5.21
CA LEU A 72 18.75 15.60 6.41
C LEU A 72 20.20 15.12 6.60
N ARG A 73 20.48 13.83 6.34
CA ARG A 73 21.82 13.24 6.45
C ARG A 73 22.79 13.74 5.38
N GLU A 74 22.32 13.93 4.15
CA GLU A 74 23.13 14.34 2.99
C GLU A 74 23.25 15.86 2.84
N GLY A 75 22.62 16.62 3.75
CA GLY A 75 22.52 18.07 3.70
C GLY A 75 21.34 18.52 2.84
N PHE A 76 20.48 19.38 3.39
CA PHE A 76 19.25 19.84 2.78
C PHE A 76 19.49 20.47 1.38
N LYS A 77 19.06 19.76 0.32
CA LYS A 77 19.09 20.22 -1.08
C LYS A 77 17.66 20.26 -1.63
N PRO A 78 16.92 21.36 -1.41
CA PRO A 78 15.53 21.44 -1.83
C PRO A 78 15.42 21.29 -3.36
N LYS A 79 14.53 20.41 -3.81
CA LYS A 79 14.17 20.30 -5.22
C LYS A 79 13.26 21.49 -5.55
N PHE A 80 13.80 22.50 -6.21
CA PHE A 80 13.00 23.56 -6.80
C PHE A 80 12.26 22.98 -8.02
N THR A 81 10.99 22.63 -7.87
CA THR A 81 10.12 22.49 -9.04
C THR A 81 9.80 23.90 -9.53
N LYS A 82 10.43 24.33 -10.62
CA LYS A 82 9.92 25.46 -11.39
C LYS A 82 8.58 25.00 -11.98
N GLU A 83 7.50 25.64 -11.58
CA GLU A 83 6.22 25.56 -12.27
C GLU A 83 6.34 26.46 -13.51
N ASP A 84 6.27 25.88 -14.70
CA ASP A 84 6.03 26.58 -15.98
C ASP A 84 4.51 26.68 -16.23
#